data_AF-G2LK93-F1
#
_entry.id   AF-G2LK93-F1
#
_cell.length_a   1.000
_cell.length_b   1.000
_cell.length_c   1.000
_cell.angle_alpha   90.00
_cell.angle_beta   90.00
_cell.angle_gamma   90.00
#
_symmetry.space_group_name_H-M   'P 1'
#
loop_
_entity.id
_entity.type
_entity.pdbx_description
1 polymer ?
#
loop_
_entity_poly.entity_id
_entity_poly.type
_entity_poly.pdbx_seq_one_letter_code
_entity_poly.pdbx_strand_id
1 'polypeptide(L)'
;MSDTQEPLIPTAGNAPTKSYSMLEPRMKKVYGAYYKELYYTPERRVLDPKIQELISIAASLVAKCEGCLDGHMKKALELGATKEEISETICIAAAINAAAMIDLSDRCAERLNLNHFPTTPPAAGASSSGSGAS
;
A
#
# COMPACT_ATOMS: atom_id res chain seq x y z
N MET A 1 -19.65 -30.15 -34.35
CA MET A 1 -19.77 -28.70 -34.16
C MET A 1 -18.80 -28.33 -33.05
N SER A 2 -17.55 -28.07 -33.41
CA SER A 2 -16.46 -27.78 -32.47
C SER A 2 -16.28 -26.26 -32.42
N ASP A 3 -17.03 -25.61 -31.53
CA ASP A 3 -16.78 -24.22 -31.15
C ASP A 3 -15.60 -24.18 -30.18
N THR A 4 -14.38 -24.19 -30.71
CA THR A 4 -13.23 -23.68 -29.98
C THR A 4 -13.22 -22.18 -30.15
N GLN A 5 -13.98 -21.47 -29.31
CA GLN A 5 -13.91 -20.02 -29.24
C GLN A 5 -12.54 -19.63 -28.68
N GLU A 6 -11.71 -18.98 -29.51
CA GLU A 6 -10.44 -18.43 -29.04
C GLU A 6 -10.68 -17.51 -27.83
N PRO A 7 -9.77 -17.52 -26.84
CA PRO A 7 -9.90 -16.66 -25.68
C PRO A 7 -9.94 -15.19 -26.12
N LEU A 8 -10.94 -14.46 -25.63
CA LEU A 8 -11.21 -13.05 -25.96
C LEU A 8 -10.01 -12.13 -25.65
N ILE A 9 -9.11 -12.58 -24.79
CA ILE A 9 -7.88 -11.89 -24.43
C ILE A 9 -6.70 -12.75 -24.90
N PRO A 10 -5.92 -12.30 -25.89
CA PRO A 10 -4.70 -12.99 -26.30
C PRO A 10 -3.74 -13.10 -25.13
N THR A 11 -3.17 -14.28 -24.90
CA THR A 11 -2.10 -14.45 -23.92
C THR A 11 -0.93 -13.56 -24.32
N ALA A 12 -0.59 -12.58 -23.48
CA ALA A 12 0.46 -11.63 -23.78
C ALA A 12 1.78 -12.36 -24.08
N GLY A 13 2.41 -12.08 -25.23
CA GLY A 13 3.75 -12.58 -25.53
C GLY A 13 4.76 -12.07 -24.49
N ASN A 14 5.83 -12.84 -24.25
CA ASN A 14 6.86 -12.60 -23.23
C ASN A 14 7.66 -11.27 -23.36
N ALA A 15 7.26 -10.33 -24.22
CA ALA A 15 7.91 -9.05 -24.35
C ALA A 15 7.43 -8.09 -23.24
N PRO A 16 8.34 -7.52 -22.41
CA PRO A 16 7.95 -6.55 -21.41
C PRO A 16 7.34 -5.32 -22.09
N THR A 17 6.16 -4.91 -21.63
CA THR A 17 5.50 -3.70 -22.14
C THR A 17 6.34 -2.48 -21.77
N LYS A 18 6.64 -1.61 -22.75
CA LYS A 18 7.40 -0.37 -22.49
C LYS A 18 6.63 0.53 -21.53
N SER A 19 7.31 1.09 -20.53
CA SER A 19 6.71 2.08 -19.63
C SER A 19 6.07 3.23 -20.43
N TYR A 20 4.90 3.68 -19.97
CA TYR A 20 4.10 4.74 -20.59
C TYR A 20 3.50 4.40 -21.97
N SER A 21 3.44 3.12 -22.37
CA SER A 21 2.86 2.71 -23.67
C SER A 21 1.40 3.13 -23.89
N MET A 22 0.65 3.26 -22.79
CA MET A 22 -0.78 3.63 -22.81
C MET A 22 -1.03 5.12 -22.58
N LEU A 23 0.01 5.96 -22.48
CA LEU A 23 -0.15 7.40 -22.29
C LEU A 23 0.00 8.14 -23.62
N GLU A 24 -1.03 8.89 -23.98
CA GLU A 24 -0.97 9.90 -25.03
C GLU A 24 0.24 10.85 -24.83
N PRO A 25 0.92 11.30 -25.90
CA PRO A 25 2.13 12.11 -25.79
C PRO A 25 1.98 13.34 -24.90
N ARG A 26 0.81 14.01 -24.98
CA ARG A 26 0.49 15.17 -24.13
C ARG A 26 0.45 14.79 -22.65
N MET A 27 -0.18 13.66 -22.31
CA MET A 27 -0.31 13.21 -20.93
C MET A 27 1.04 12.73 -20.38
N LYS A 28 1.80 11.97 -21.18
CA LYS A 28 3.16 11.55 -20.85
C LYS A 28 4.06 12.74 -20.53
N LYS A 29 3.93 13.84 -21.30
CA LYS A 29 4.68 15.08 -21.05
C LYS A 29 4.31 15.71 -19.71
N VAL A 30 3.02 15.78 -19.37
CA VAL A 30 2.56 16.37 -18.09
C VAL A 30 3.05 15.53 -16.91
N TYR A 31 2.85 14.21 -16.94
CA TYR A 31 3.33 13.31 -15.88
C TYR A 31 4.85 13.35 -15.75
N GLY A 32 5.58 13.32 -16.87
CA GLY A 32 7.04 13.43 -16.88
C GLY A 32 7.55 14.76 -16.30
N ALA A 33 6.84 15.87 -16.56
CA ALA A 33 7.19 17.16 -15.97
C ALA A 33 6.98 17.17 -14.44
N TYR A 34 5.87 16.61 -13.95
CA TYR A 34 5.64 16.44 -12.51
C TYR A 34 6.74 15.62 -11.85
N TYR A 35 7.06 14.44 -12.43
CA TYR A 35 8.09 13.56 -11.88
C TYR A 35 9.48 14.21 -11.91
N LYS A 36 9.81 14.90 -13.01
CA LYS A 36 11.04 15.68 -13.13
C LYS A 36 11.14 16.72 -12.03
N GLU A 37 10.07 17.47 -11.82
CA GLU A 37 10.09 18.55 -10.85
C GLU A 37 10.26 18.05 -9.42
N LEU A 38 9.65 16.92 -9.08
CA LEU A 38 9.76 16.33 -7.74
C LEU A 38 11.14 15.73 -7.46
N TYR A 39 11.74 15.03 -8.42
CA TYR A 39 12.95 14.23 -8.19
C TYR A 39 14.24 14.81 -8.78
N TYR A 40 14.15 15.73 -9.75
CA TYR A 40 15.30 16.20 -10.55
C TYR A 40 15.44 17.73 -10.62
N THR A 41 14.77 18.47 -9.73
CA THR A 41 14.93 19.92 -9.59
C THR A 41 15.50 20.22 -8.18
N PRO A 42 16.84 20.17 -7.99
CA PRO A 42 17.47 20.30 -6.67
C PRO A 42 17.12 21.59 -5.95
N GLU A 43 16.92 22.68 -6.69
CA GLU A 43 16.66 24.02 -6.15
C GLU A 43 15.31 24.11 -5.42
N ARG A 44 14.40 23.16 -5.67
CA ARG A 44 13.11 23.07 -4.97
C ARG A 44 13.11 22.08 -3.82
N ARG A 45 14.19 21.30 -3.67
CA ARG A 45 14.20 20.21 -2.72
C ARG A 45 14.41 20.76 -1.30
N VAL A 46 13.40 20.60 -0.46
CA VAL A 46 13.45 20.96 0.97
C VAL A 46 13.94 19.78 1.81
N LEU A 47 13.61 18.56 1.40
CA LEU A 47 14.04 17.33 2.08
C LEU A 47 15.45 16.93 1.62
N ASP A 48 16.20 16.32 2.53
CA ASP A 48 17.42 15.61 2.12
C ASP A 48 17.09 14.53 1.08
N PRO A 49 17.89 14.38 0.01
CA PRO A 49 17.61 13.41 -1.04
C PRO A 49 17.45 11.97 -0.56
N LYS A 50 18.25 11.53 0.40
CA LYS A 50 18.15 10.19 0.97
C LYS A 50 16.81 10.01 1.66
N ILE A 51 16.39 11.00 2.46
CA ILE A 51 15.10 10.99 3.16
C ILE A 51 13.92 10.95 2.18
N GLN A 52 13.98 11.72 1.10
CA GLN A 52 12.95 11.68 0.05
C GLN A 52 12.81 10.27 -0.56
N GLU A 53 13.91 9.56 -0.81
CA GLU A 53 13.85 8.19 -1.35
C GLU A 53 13.34 7.18 -0.31
N LEU A 54 13.69 7.31 0.98
CA LEU A 54 13.11 6.46 2.04
C LEU A 54 11.58 6.63 2.13
N ILE A 55 11.08 7.86 2.04
CA ILE A 55 9.62 8.12 1.96
C ILE A 55 9.02 7.46 0.70
N SER A 56 9.73 7.53 -0.42
CA SER A 56 9.29 6.96 -1.69
C SER A 56 9.23 5.42 -1.65
N ILE A 57 10.16 4.77 -0.93
CA ILE A 57 10.14 3.33 -0.65
C ILE A 57 8.89 2.96 0.17
N ALA A 58 8.63 3.67 1.28
CA ALA A 58 7.44 3.44 2.10
C ALA A 58 6.14 3.60 1.29
N ALA A 59 6.05 4.67 0.50
CA ALA A 59 4.90 4.91 -0.38
C ALA A 59 4.73 3.82 -1.44
N SER A 60 5.83 3.32 -2.02
CA SER A 60 5.82 2.24 -3.01
C SER A 60 5.29 0.92 -2.43
N LEU A 61 5.65 0.60 -1.18
CA LEU A 61 5.14 -0.58 -0.47
C LEU A 61 3.63 -0.52 -0.27
N VAL A 62 3.13 0.61 0.25
CA VAL A 62 1.69 0.79 0.52
C VAL A 62 0.90 0.83 -0.79
N ALA A 63 1.45 1.44 -1.84
CA ALA A 63 0.86 1.46 -3.18
C ALA A 63 0.99 0.12 -3.93
N LYS A 64 1.76 -0.83 -3.40
CA LYS A 64 2.02 -2.15 -4.01
C LYS A 64 2.61 -2.04 -5.42
N CYS A 65 3.52 -1.08 -5.62
CA CYS A 65 4.19 -0.86 -6.90
C CYS A 65 5.61 -1.44 -6.89
N GLU A 66 5.79 -2.67 -7.39
CA GLU A 66 7.10 -3.35 -7.42
C GLU A 66 8.14 -2.56 -8.23
N GLY A 67 7.79 -2.10 -9.44
CA GLY A 67 8.71 -1.32 -10.27
C GLY A 67 9.12 0.02 -9.65
N CYS A 68 8.23 0.64 -8.86
CA CYS A 68 8.55 1.85 -8.11
C CYS A 68 9.51 1.52 -6.96
N LEU A 69 9.23 0.44 -6.22
CA LEU A 69 10.03 -0.02 -5.09
C LEU A 69 11.48 -0.28 -5.53
N ASP A 70 11.69 -1.03 -6.61
CA ASP A 70 13.03 -1.32 -7.14
C ASP A 70 13.79 -0.05 -7.53
N GLY A 71 13.10 0.88 -8.21
CA GLY A 71 13.68 2.16 -8.63
C GLY A 71 14.13 3.02 -7.45
N HIS A 72 13.26 3.16 -6.44
CA HIS A 72 13.53 3.99 -5.27
C HIS A 72 14.54 3.34 -4.30
N MET A 73 14.53 2.02 -4.13
CA MET A 73 15.58 1.32 -3.38
C MET A 73 16.96 1.53 -4.00
N LYS A 74 17.07 1.36 -5.33
CA LYS A 74 18.32 1.62 -6.04
C LYS A 74 18.80 3.06 -5.81
N LYS A 75 17.89 4.03 -5.93
CA LYS A 75 18.24 5.44 -5.78
C LYS A 75 18.63 5.81 -4.35
N ALA A 76 17.94 5.28 -3.35
CA ALA A 76 18.29 5.46 -1.95
C ALA A 76 19.73 4.97 -1.67
N LEU A 77 20.09 3.78 -2.16
CA LEU A 77 21.44 3.22 -2.01
C LEU A 77 22.50 4.08 -2.70
N GLU A 78 22.22 4.59 -3.91
CA GLU A 78 23.12 5.54 -4.60
C GLU A 78 23.34 6.84 -3.80
N LEU A 79 22.37 7.25 -3.00
CA LEU A 79 22.42 8.43 -2.13
C LEU A 79 23.00 8.11 -0.74
N GLY A 80 23.51 6.89 -0.52
CA GLY A 80 24.16 6.48 0.72
C GLY A 80 23.21 6.00 1.81
N ALA A 81 21.96 5.63 1.46
CA ALA A 81 21.10 4.93 2.40
C ALA A 81 21.70 3.58 2.78
N THR A 82 21.63 3.22 4.07
CA THR A 82 22.06 1.90 4.53
C THR A 82 20.92 0.88 4.38
N LYS A 83 21.26 -0.41 4.42
CA LYS A 83 20.25 -1.47 4.40
C LYS A 83 19.39 -1.43 5.66
N GLU A 84 19.96 -0.98 6.77
CA GLU A 84 19.29 -0.81 8.06
C GLU A 84 18.25 0.31 7.97
N GLU A 85 18.57 1.46 7.36
CA GLU A 85 17.60 2.54 7.13
C GLU A 85 16.44 2.09 6.24
N ILE A 86 16.72 1.33 5.18
CA ILE A 86 15.69 0.75 4.31
C ILE A 86 14.85 -0.28 5.07
N SER A 87 15.49 -1.14 5.87
CA SER A 87 14.80 -2.13 6.70
C SER A 87 13.85 -1.48 7.70
N GLU A 88 14.29 -0.43 8.39
CA GLU A 88 13.46 0.32 9.33
C GLU A 88 12.29 0.99 8.60
N THR A 89 12.53 1.56 7.43
CA THR A 89 11.48 2.13 6.56
C THR A 89 10.42 1.09 6.19
N ILE A 90 10.83 -0.13 5.84
CA ILE A 90 9.91 -1.25 5.54
C ILE A 90 9.06 -1.60 6.77
N CYS A 91 9.69 -1.73 7.94
CA CYS A 91 8.99 -2.03 9.19
C CYS A 91 7.95 -0.96 9.53
N ILE A 92 8.29 0.32 9.38
CA ILE A 92 7.37 1.44 9.58
C ILE A 92 6.19 1.35 8.61
N ALA A 93 6.45 1.17 7.31
CA ALA A 93 5.39 1.06 6.30
C ALA A 93 4.45 -0.12 6.58
N ALA A 94 5.00 -1.27 6.97
CA ALA A 94 4.23 -2.46 7.34
C ALA A 94 3.33 -2.22 8.56
N ALA A 95 3.88 -1.59 9.61
CA ALA A 95 3.12 -1.28 10.82
C ALA A 95 1.94 -0.33 10.54
N ILE A 96 2.17 0.74 9.76
CA ILE A 96 1.11 1.69 9.39
C ILE A 96 0.03 1.03 8.53
N ASN A 97 0.42 0.20 7.56
CA ASN A 97 -0.52 -0.51 6.71
C ASN A 97 -1.38 -1.53 7.50
N ALA A 98 -0.78 -2.22 8.47
CA ALA A 98 -1.49 -3.11 9.38
C ALA A 98 -2.47 -2.33 10.28
N ALA A 99 -2.02 -1.22 10.87
CA ALA A 99 -2.86 -0.39 11.74
C ALA A 99 -4.12 0.12 11.02
N ALA A 100 -4.01 0.50 9.74
CA ALA A 100 -5.17 0.90 8.93
C ALA A 100 -6.22 -0.22 8.81
N MET A 101 -5.78 -1.47 8.65
CA MET A 101 -6.69 -2.61 8.58
C MET A 101 -7.35 -2.93 9.93
N ILE A 102 -6.63 -2.74 11.03
CA ILE A 102 -7.19 -2.90 12.38
C ILE A 102 -8.25 -1.84 12.66
N ASP A 103 -7.97 -0.56 12.38
CA ASP A 103 -8.96 0.53 12.54
C ASP A 103 -10.24 0.28 11.71
N LEU A 104 -10.09 -0.15 10.46
CA LEU A 104 -11.25 -0.49 9.62
C LEU A 104 -12.02 -1.72 10.15
N SER A 105 -11.32 -2.69 10.74
CA SER A 105 -11.95 -3.87 11.34
C SER A 105 -12.76 -3.48 12.58
N ASP A 106 -12.22 -2.61 13.43
CA ASP A 106 -12.89 -2.11 14.63
C ASP A 106 -14.16 -1.31 14.27
N ARG A 107 -14.08 -0.44 13.26
CA ARG A 107 -15.26 0.28 12.74
C ARG A 107 -16.33 -0.65 12.19
N CYS A 108 -15.95 -1.76 11.54
CA CYS A 108 -16.91 -2.77 11.10
C CYS A 108 -17.56 -3.47 12.30
N ALA A 109 -16.76 -3.83 13.31
CA ALA A 109 -17.25 -4.46 14.53
C ALA A 109 -18.23 -3.57 15.27
N GLU A 110 -17.94 -2.28 15.40
CA GLU A 110 -18.83 -1.28 16.01
C GLU A 110 -20.19 -1.23 15.28
N ARG A 111 -20.17 -1.10 13.96
CA ARG A 111 -21.40 -1.01 13.13
C ARG A 111 -22.28 -2.25 13.22
N LEU A 112 -21.68 -3.40 13.48
CA LEU A 112 -22.36 -4.69 13.58
C LEU A 112 -22.56 -5.14 15.03
N ASN A 113 -22.14 -4.34 16.02
CA ASN A 113 -22.12 -4.68 17.43
C ASN A 113 -21.45 -6.04 17.70
N LEU A 114 -20.30 -6.30 17.07
CA LEU A 114 -19.55 -7.54 17.19
C LEU A 114 -18.56 -7.47 18.35
N ASN A 115 -18.48 -8.55 19.13
CA ASN A 115 -17.50 -8.72 20.21
C ASN A 115 -17.00 -10.17 20.26
N HIS A 116 -16.43 -10.63 19.15
CA HIS A 116 -16.05 -12.04 18.98
C HIS A 116 -14.94 -12.48 19.96
N PHE A 117 -14.04 -11.56 20.32
CA PHE A 117 -13.02 -11.74 21.35
C PHE A 117 -13.14 -10.64 22.41
N PRO A 118 -13.91 -10.88 23.49
CA PRO A 118 -14.15 -9.89 24.53
C PRO A 118 -12.86 -9.46 25.21
N THR A 119 -12.56 -8.17 25.14
CA THR A 119 -11.44 -7.56 25.88
C THR A 119 -11.81 -7.28 27.34
N THR A 120 -13.10 -7.31 27.68
CA THR A 120 -13.62 -7.31 29.05
C THR A 120 -14.17 -8.70 29.36
N PRO A 121 -13.75 -9.38 30.46
CA PRO A 121 -14.39 -10.62 30.88
C PRO A 121 -15.90 -10.37 31.09
N PRO A 122 -16.77 -11.36 30.80
CA PRO A 122 -18.19 -11.19 31.04
C PRO A 122 -18.40 -10.77 32.50
N ALA A 123 -19.20 -9.72 32.72
CA ALA A 123 -19.51 -9.25 34.06
C ALA A 123 -19.96 -10.46 34.90
N ALA A 124 -19.22 -10.75 35.97
CA ALA A 124 -19.57 -11.82 36.89
C ALA A 124 -20.93 -11.46 37.52
N GLY A 125 -21.98 -12.16 37.11
CA GLY A 125 -23.32 -12.03 37.68
C GLY A 125 -24.33 -11.29 36.82
N ALA A 126 -24.76 -11.92 35.73
CA ALA A 126 -26.16 -11.85 35.33
C ALA A 126 -26.79 -13.21 35.61
N SER A 127 -27.06 -13.49 36.89
CA SER A 127 -27.94 -14.59 37.27
C SER A 127 -29.32 -14.31 36.67
N SER A 128 -29.73 -15.12 35.71
CA SER A 128 -31.10 -15.17 35.24
C SER A 128 -32.01 -15.66 36.37
N SER A 129 -32.45 -14.74 37.22
CA SER A 129 -33.62 -14.97 38.07
C SER A 129 -34.86 -14.93 37.18
N GLY A 130 -35.13 -16.06 36.52
CA GLY A 130 -36.43 -16.31 35.89
C GLY A 130 -37.50 -16.31 36.99
N SER A 131 -38.28 -15.24 37.03
CA SER A 131 -39.44 -15.10 37.90
C SER A 131 -40.45 -16.22 37.60
N GLY A 132 -40.87 -16.91 38.65
CA GLY A 132 -42.03 -17.79 38.60
C GLY A 132 -43.25 -17.04 38.09
N ALA A 133 -43.95 -17.68 37.17
CA ALA A 133 -45.35 -17.40 36.90
C ALA A 133 -46.12 -18.68 37.29
N SER A 134 -47.00 -18.47 38.25
CA SER A 134 -48.11 -19.30 38.72
C SER A 134 -48.93 -19.95 37.61
#